data_AF-A0A937KIW7-F1
#
_entry.id   AF-A0A937KIW7-F1
#
_cell.length_a   1.000
_cell.length_b   1.000
_cell.length_c   1.000
_cell.angle_alpha   90.00
_cell.angle_beta   90.00
_cell.angle_gamma   90.00
#
_symmetry.space_group_name_H-M   'P 1'
#
loop_
_entity.id
_entity.type
_entity.pdbx_description
1 polymer ?
#
loop_
_entity_poly.entity_id
_entity_poly.type
_entity_poly.pdbx_seq_one_letter_code
_entity_poly.pdbx_strand_id
1 'polypeptide(L)'
;MAHEFIYTCHKLARHYPPDRTVLENISLSFYPGAKIGVIGSNGSGKSSLLRIMAGLDDGFSGDARLTPGFTVGYLPQEPELDPTKDVRGNVMEGVAEVQSIIDRYNEVMAMWADPDADYDKIGKEQADLEDRIAATDAWSLDRNVEIAMDALRCPPDDADVTTLSGGERRRVALCRLLLSRPDLLLLDEPTNHLDAESVWWLERFLQDYHGTVVAITHDRYFLDNVARWILELDRGRGIPFEGNYSSWLEQKQTRLAQEEKSNEARRRTLERELEWVRMAPKARQAKGKARLAAYERLQSEAEADAGVDSKLEIAIPPGPRLGDTVIRVEGLRKGFGDRLLIEDLSFSLPPAGIVGIIGPNGAGKTTLFKMLAGTEA
;
A
#
# COMPACT_ATOMS: atom_id res chain seq x y z
N MET A 1 20.71 6.42 22.55
CA MET A 1 20.00 5.24 23.08
C MET A 1 19.23 4.65 21.93
N ALA A 2 19.42 3.38 21.56
CA ALA A 2 18.59 2.77 20.53
C ALA A 2 17.15 2.70 21.07
N HIS A 3 16.23 3.42 20.44
CA HIS A 3 14.82 3.33 20.81
C HIS A 3 14.31 1.92 20.48
N GLU A 4 13.63 1.29 21.44
CA GLU A 4 13.13 -0.09 21.29
C GLU A 4 12.06 -0.19 20.19
N PHE A 5 11.28 0.88 19.98
CA PHE A 5 10.19 0.94 19.01
C PHE A 5 10.22 2.26 18.22
N ILE A 6 9.91 2.20 16.92
CA ILE A 6 9.75 3.39 16.07
C ILE A 6 8.36 3.99 16.18
N TYR A 7 7.33 3.15 16.35
CA TYR A 7 5.94 3.57 16.45
C TYR A 7 5.21 2.68 17.45
N THR A 8 4.31 3.24 18.24
CA THR A 8 3.48 2.47 19.18
C THR A 8 2.02 2.91 19.13
N CYS A 9 1.12 1.94 19.08
CA CYS A 9 -0.32 2.10 19.25
C CYS A 9 -0.76 1.37 20.52
N HIS A 10 -1.60 1.97 21.34
CA HIS A 10 -2.20 1.33 22.50
C HIS A 10 -3.71 1.62 22.58
N LYS A 11 -4.50 0.55 22.57
CA LYS A 11 -5.98 0.59 22.56
C LYS A 11 -6.54 1.57 21.51
N LEU A 12 -5.88 1.62 20.35
CA LEU A 12 -6.27 2.48 19.25
C LEU A 12 -7.63 2.03 18.69
N ALA A 13 -8.58 2.94 18.61
CA ALA A 13 -9.87 2.70 17.98
C ALA A 13 -10.28 3.89 17.10
N ARG A 14 -10.95 3.60 15.99
CA ARG A 14 -11.45 4.60 15.06
C ARG A 14 -12.91 4.33 14.71
N HIS A 15 -13.75 5.33 14.98
CA HIS A 15 -15.17 5.31 14.72
C HIS A 15 -15.55 6.44 13.76
N TYR A 16 -16.30 6.12 12.70
CA TYR A 16 -16.92 7.10 11.81
C TYR A 16 -18.44 7.11 12.06
N PRO A 17 -19.01 8.26 12.48
CA PRO A 17 -20.45 8.39 12.68
C PRO A 17 -21.25 8.08 11.40
N PRO A 18 -22.49 7.56 11.49
CA PRO A 18 -23.24 7.32 12.72
C PRO A 18 -22.93 6.01 13.46
N ASP A 19 -22.49 4.93 12.80
CA ASP A 19 -22.33 3.60 13.45
C ASP A 19 -21.16 2.74 12.92
N ARG A 20 -20.18 3.33 12.23
CA ARG A 20 -19.10 2.55 11.59
C ARG A 20 -17.82 2.57 12.42
N THR A 21 -17.65 1.58 13.30
CA THR A 21 -16.34 1.29 13.91
C THR A 21 -15.46 0.55 12.91
N VAL A 22 -14.32 1.15 12.58
CA VAL A 22 -13.39 0.63 11.56
C VAL A 22 -12.16 -0.01 12.20
N LEU A 23 -11.67 0.55 13.31
CA LEU A 23 -10.59 -0.01 14.11
C LEU A 23 -11.05 -0.11 15.56
N GLU A 24 -10.71 -1.20 16.24
CA GLU A 24 -11.12 -1.48 17.62
C GLU A 24 -9.96 -2.11 18.42
N ASN A 25 -9.55 -1.45 19.50
CA ASN A 25 -8.57 -1.95 20.48
C ASN A 25 -7.22 -2.39 19.89
N ILE A 26 -6.74 -1.73 18.85
CA ILE A 26 -5.44 -2.03 18.23
C ILE A 26 -4.31 -1.64 19.19
N SER A 27 -3.51 -2.62 19.60
CA SER A 27 -2.34 -2.42 20.44
C SER A 27 -1.14 -3.10 19.78
N LEU A 28 -0.28 -2.31 19.16
CA LEU A 28 0.82 -2.78 18.32
C LEU A 28 2.06 -1.92 18.57
N SER A 29 3.23 -2.54 18.55
CA SER A 29 4.52 -1.85 18.60
C SER A 29 5.32 -2.23 17.36
N PHE A 30 5.91 -1.22 16.71
CA PHE A 30 6.65 -1.37 15.48
C PHE A 30 8.14 -1.24 15.79
N TYR A 31 8.94 -2.20 15.35
CA TYR A 31 10.39 -2.17 15.50
C TYR A 31 11.07 -1.38 14.37
N PRO A 32 12.19 -0.70 14.63
CA PRO A 32 13.04 -0.14 13.58
C PRO A 32 13.49 -1.22 12.57
N GLY A 33 13.39 -0.92 11.28
CA GLY A 33 13.77 -1.81 10.17
C GLY A 33 12.77 -2.92 9.84
N ALA A 34 11.64 -3.00 10.55
CA ALA A 34 10.61 -4.00 10.26
C ALA A 34 9.96 -3.76 8.88
N LYS A 35 9.64 -4.84 8.16
CA LYS A 35 8.93 -4.82 6.87
C LYS A 35 7.57 -5.48 7.05
N ILE A 36 6.52 -4.68 7.06
CA ILE A 36 5.18 -5.11 7.45
C ILE A 36 4.22 -4.94 6.29
N GLY A 37 3.60 -6.04 5.88
CA GLY A 37 2.50 -6.06 4.93
C GLY A 37 1.16 -5.99 5.65
N VAL A 38 0.34 -4.99 5.36
CA VAL A 38 -0.99 -4.84 5.95
C VAL A 38 -2.04 -5.39 4.98
N ILE A 39 -2.82 -6.35 5.46
CA ILE A 39 -3.84 -7.05 4.66
C ILE A 39 -5.18 -7.07 5.40
N GLY A 40 -6.26 -7.31 4.65
CA GLY A 40 -7.61 -7.33 5.20
C GLY A 40 -8.65 -7.04 4.13
N SER A 41 -9.92 -7.24 4.46
CA SER A 41 -11.04 -6.98 3.55
C SER A 41 -11.19 -5.49 3.20
N ASN A 42 -11.96 -5.19 2.16
CA ASN A 42 -12.28 -3.81 1.82
C ASN A 42 -13.10 -3.18 2.95
N GLY A 43 -12.65 -2.02 3.43
CA GLY A 43 -13.29 -1.35 4.57
C GLY A 43 -12.87 -1.87 5.95
N SER A 44 -11.87 -2.76 6.05
CA SER A 44 -11.32 -3.23 7.34
C SER A 44 -10.45 -2.20 8.07
N GLY A 45 -10.25 -1.02 7.49
CA GLY A 45 -9.53 0.08 8.14
C GLY A 45 -8.06 0.23 7.81
N LYS A 46 -7.53 -0.51 6.83
CA LYS A 46 -6.11 -0.44 6.42
C LYS A 46 -5.64 1.00 6.16
N SER A 47 -6.30 1.72 5.26
CA SER A 47 -5.95 3.11 4.95
C SER A 47 -6.16 4.06 6.14
N SER A 48 -7.18 3.82 6.97
CA SER A 48 -7.39 4.59 8.20
C SER A 48 -6.23 4.40 9.19
N LEU A 49 -5.72 3.18 9.35
CA LEU A 49 -4.55 2.90 10.19
C LEU A 49 -3.32 3.67 9.70
N LEU A 50 -3.02 3.63 8.40
CA LEU A 50 -1.88 4.36 7.84
C LEU A 50 -2.03 5.88 8.00
N ARG A 51 -3.23 6.44 7.84
CA ARG A 51 -3.46 7.89 8.05
C ARG A 51 -3.26 8.31 9.49
N ILE A 52 -3.70 7.49 10.46
CA ILE A 52 -3.43 7.71 11.88
C ILE A 52 -1.91 7.66 12.13
N MET A 53 -1.23 6.65 11.57
CA MET A 53 0.23 6.51 11.69
C MET A 53 1.00 7.68 11.07
N ALA A 54 0.49 8.24 9.98
CA ALA A 54 1.03 9.43 9.32
C ALA A 54 0.74 10.74 10.07
N GLY A 55 -0.09 10.71 11.12
CA GLY A 55 -0.54 11.91 11.83
C GLY A 55 -1.55 12.76 11.05
N LEU A 56 -2.17 12.20 10.00
CA LEU A 56 -3.15 12.89 9.15
C LEU A 56 -4.58 12.74 9.65
N ASP A 57 -4.82 11.85 10.60
CA ASP A 57 -6.15 11.59 11.13
C ASP A 57 -6.12 11.52 12.66
N ASP A 58 -6.75 12.50 13.32
CA ASP A 58 -6.72 12.74 14.77
C ASP A 58 -7.99 12.28 15.49
N GLY A 59 -9.08 12.02 14.76
CA GLY A 59 -10.37 11.56 15.31
C GLY A 59 -10.39 10.09 15.82
N PHE A 60 -9.28 9.59 16.33
CA PHE A 60 -9.18 8.26 16.95
C PHE A 60 -9.21 8.36 18.48
N SER A 61 -9.46 7.24 19.15
CA SER A 61 -9.32 7.10 20.60
C SER A 61 -8.18 6.13 20.93
N GLY A 62 -7.61 6.23 22.13
CA GLY A 62 -6.41 5.49 22.52
C GLY A 62 -5.15 6.34 22.35
N ASP A 63 -4.01 5.68 22.18
CA ASP A 63 -2.70 6.32 21.97
C ASP A 63 -2.10 5.79 20.65
N ALA A 64 -1.59 6.70 19.83
CA ALA A 64 -0.83 6.39 18.62
C ALA A 64 0.27 7.44 18.49
N ARG A 65 1.53 7.00 18.57
CA ARG A 65 2.67 7.90 18.65
C ARG A 65 3.87 7.38 17.86
N LEU A 66 4.46 8.29 17.09
CA LEU A 66 5.80 8.13 16.54
C LEU A 66 6.81 8.46 17.64
N THR A 67 7.86 7.64 17.76
CA THR A 67 8.91 7.90 18.73
C THR A 67 9.66 9.19 18.38
N PRO A 68 9.90 10.12 19.33
CA PRO A 68 10.58 11.38 19.05
C PRO A 68 11.94 11.18 18.39
N GLY A 69 12.23 11.99 17.36
CA GLY A 69 13.46 11.92 16.58
C GLY A 69 13.38 11.06 15.33
N PHE A 70 12.34 10.24 15.16
CA PHE A 70 12.06 9.56 13.90
C PHE A 70 11.18 10.40 12.99
N THR A 71 11.34 10.20 11.68
CA THR A 71 10.56 10.82 10.62
C THR A 71 9.57 9.82 10.03
N VAL A 72 8.42 10.33 9.55
CA VAL A 72 7.40 9.53 8.88
C VAL A 72 7.12 10.10 7.51
N GLY A 73 6.98 9.24 6.51
CA GLY A 73 6.52 9.62 5.18
C GLY A 73 5.42 8.70 4.70
N TYR A 74 4.44 9.28 4.02
CA TYR A 74 3.20 8.60 3.64
C TYR A 74 2.87 8.84 2.17
N LEU A 75 2.61 7.74 1.45
CA LEU A 75 2.07 7.77 0.10
C LEU A 75 0.56 7.51 0.14
N PRO A 76 -0.28 8.55 -0.04
CA PRO A 76 -1.71 8.36 -0.18
C PRO A 76 -2.05 7.68 -1.52
N GLN A 77 -3.24 7.10 -1.59
CA GLN A 77 -3.79 6.51 -2.82
C GLN A 77 -3.92 7.53 -3.96
N GLU A 78 -4.30 8.75 -3.63
CA GLU A 78 -4.39 9.90 -4.54
C GLU A 78 -3.43 10.99 -4.05
N PRO A 79 -2.20 11.05 -4.59
CA PRO A 79 -1.22 12.02 -4.15
C PRO A 79 -1.41 13.39 -4.78
N GLU A 80 -1.12 14.40 -3.96
CA GLU A 80 -1.08 15.80 -4.35
C GLU A 80 0.37 16.21 -4.68
N LEU A 81 0.50 16.91 -5.80
CA LEU A 81 1.74 17.52 -6.28
C LEU A 81 1.54 19.04 -6.31
N ASP A 82 2.62 19.80 -6.14
CA ASP A 82 2.60 21.25 -6.26
C ASP A 82 2.36 21.64 -7.73
N PRO A 83 1.21 22.25 -8.08
CA PRO A 83 0.87 22.59 -9.45
C PRO A 83 1.72 23.74 -10.02
N THR A 84 2.52 24.42 -9.19
CA THR A 84 3.41 25.51 -9.62
C THR A 84 4.77 25.03 -10.10
N LYS A 85 5.07 23.73 -9.94
CA LYS A 85 6.36 23.11 -10.30
C LYS A 85 6.17 22.07 -11.40
N ASP A 86 7.26 21.80 -12.11
CA ASP A 86 7.35 20.66 -13.03
C ASP A 86 7.55 19.34 -12.27
N VAL A 87 7.69 18.25 -13.02
CA VAL A 87 7.92 16.92 -12.45
C VAL A 87 9.21 16.88 -11.63
N ARG A 88 10.33 17.37 -12.17
CA ARG A 88 11.62 17.34 -11.46
C ARG A 88 11.56 18.19 -10.20
N GLY A 89 10.97 19.38 -10.26
CA GLY A 89 10.80 20.27 -9.12
C GLY A 89 10.00 19.63 -7.98
N ASN A 90 8.94 18.87 -8.30
CA ASN A 90 8.21 18.08 -7.30
C ASN A 90 9.08 16.94 -6.72
N VAL A 91 9.85 16.23 -7.54
CA VAL A 91 10.73 15.16 -7.04
C VAL A 91 11.81 15.71 -6.12
N MET A 92 12.40 16.86 -6.49
CA MET A 92 13.46 17.52 -5.72
C MET A 92 13.03 17.99 -4.33
N GLU A 93 11.73 18.21 -4.08
CA GLU A 93 11.22 18.47 -2.73
C GLU A 93 11.58 17.37 -1.74
N GLY A 94 11.61 16.11 -2.21
CA GLY A 94 11.98 14.96 -1.37
C GLY A 94 13.42 15.04 -0.87
N VAL A 95 14.28 15.78 -1.56
CA VAL A 95 15.71 15.90 -1.26
C VAL A 95 16.12 17.36 -0.97
N ALA A 96 15.15 18.23 -0.69
CA ALA A 96 15.39 19.65 -0.49
C ALA A 96 16.38 19.92 0.65
N GLU A 97 16.34 19.13 1.73
CA GLU A 97 17.30 19.24 2.83
C GLU A 97 18.72 18.90 2.37
N VAL A 98 18.90 17.81 1.61
CA VAL A 98 20.21 17.39 1.10
C VAL A 98 20.73 18.39 0.08
N GLN A 99 19.87 18.88 -0.82
CA GLN A 99 20.21 19.92 -1.79
C GLN A 99 20.67 21.21 -1.08
N SER A 100 20.00 21.60 0.00
CA SER A 100 20.35 22.81 0.76
C SER A 100 21.78 22.76 1.35
N ILE A 101 22.29 21.56 1.63
CA ILE A 101 23.67 21.37 2.09
C ILE A 101 24.65 21.69 0.96
N ILE A 102 24.36 21.24 -0.26
CA ILE A 102 25.18 21.50 -1.46
C ILE A 102 25.14 22.99 -1.80
N ASP A 103 23.95 23.58 -1.79
CA ASP A 103 23.76 25.01 -2.08
C ASP A 103 24.54 25.85 -1.08
N ARG A 104 24.43 25.52 0.22
CA ARG A 104 25.18 26.21 1.28
C ARG A 104 26.69 26.02 1.14
N TYR A 105 27.14 24.83 0.75
CA TYR A 105 28.55 24.58 0.48
C TYR A 105 29.06 25.47 -0.66
N ASN A 106 28.30 25.59 -1.75
CA ASN A 106 28.66 26.46 -2.88
C ASN A 106 28.73 27.94 -2.47
N GLU A 107 27.80 28.41 -1.63
CA GLU A 107 27.85 29.76 -1.06
C GLU A 107 29.12 29.98 -0.22
N VAL A 108 29.44 29.05 0.69
CA VAL A 108 30.65 29.10 1.53
C VAL A 108 31.91 29.10 0.66
N MET A 109 31.94 28.29 -0.40
CA MET A 109 33.03 28.28 -1.37
C MET A 109 33.19 29.61 -2.12
N ALA A 110 32.08 30.31 -2.42
CA ALA A 110 32.14 31.64 -3.01
C ALA A 110 32.68 32.70 -2.03
N MET A 111 32.40 32.57 -0.71
CA MET A 111 32.90 33.49 0.32
C MET A 111 34.43 33.45 0.45
N TRP A 112 35.09 32.35 0.10
CA TRP A 112 36.56 32.28 0.07
C TRP A 112 37.20 33.28 -0.90
N ALA A 113 36.45 33.77 -1.90
CA ALA A 113 36.93 34.77 -2.85
C ALA A 113 36.88 36.20 -2.31
N ASP A 114 36.20 36.45 -1.19
CA ASP A 114 36.12 37.76 -0.56
C ASP A 114 37.36 38.01 0.34
N PRO A 115 38.19 39.04 0.04
CA PRO A 115 39.37 39.39 0.84
C PRO A 115 39.06 39.83 2.28
N ASP A 116 37.85 40.29 2.54
CA ASP A 116 37.42 40.81 3.86
C ASP A 116 36.69 39.75 4.71
N ALA A 117 36.63 38.51 4.23
CA ALA A 117 35.90 37.44 4.88
C ALA A 117 36.63 36.86 6.10
N ASP A 118 35.84 36.35 7.07
CA ASP A 118 36.38 35.63 8.22
C ASP A 118 36.73 34.19 7.82
N TYR A 119 37.97 33.97 7.38
CA TYR A 119 38.46 32.67 6.92
C TYR A 119 38.40 31.56 7.99
N ASP A 120 38.56 31.90 9.27
CA ASP A 120 38.47 30.91 10.35
C ASP A 120 37.04 30.41 10.53
N LYS A 121 36.05 31.29 10.37
CA LYS A 121 34.63 30.92 10.41
C LYS A 121 34.23 30.12 9.18
N ILE A 122 34.63 30.56 7.99
CA ILE A 122 34.34 29.89 6.71
C ILE A 122 34.93 28.47 6.70
N GLY A 123 36.19 28.31 7.13
CA GLY A 123 36.84 27.00 7.17
C GLY A 123 36.14 26.00 8.11
N LYS A 124 35.61 26.46 9.26
CA LYS A 124 34.82 25.60 10.16
C LYS A 124 33.48 25.19 9.55
N GLU A 125 32.79 26.12 8.90
CA GLU A 125 31.51 25.85 8.25
C GLU A 125 31.68 24.90 7.06
N GLN A 126 32.75 25.09 6.26
CA GLN A 126 33.10 24.18 5.19
C GLN A 126 33.32 22.75 5.70
N ALA A 127 34.10 22.58 6.77
CA ALA A 127 34.37 21.26 7.34
C ALA A 127 33.10 20.55 7.82
N ASP A 128 32.18 21.26 8.50
CA ASP A 128 30.89 20.71 8.91
C ASP A 128 30.03 20.30 7.70
N LEU A 129 30.00 21.12 6.64
CA LEU A 129 29.27 20.81 5.42
C LEU A 129 29.88 19.61 4.69
N GLU A 130 31.21 19.49 4.62
CA GLU A 130 31.88 18.33 4.02
C GLU A 130 31.55 17.04 4.75
N ASP A 131 31.55 17.06 6.09
CA ASP A 131 31.14 15.91 6.92
C ASP A 131 29.68 15.52 6.64
N ARG A 132 28.78 16.51 6.55
CA ARG A 132 27.36 16.28 6.24
C ARG A 132 27.13 15.77 4.82
N ILE A 133 27.87 16.29 3.84
CA ILE A 133 27.83 15.84 2.46
C ILE A 133 28.28 14.39 2.36
N ALA A 134 29.38 14.03 3.04
CA ALA A 134 29.88 12.66 3.07
C ALA A 134 28.88 11.72 3.75
N ALA A 135 28.26 12.14 4.85
CA ALA A 135 27.27 11.34 5.57
C ALA A 135 25.97 11.09 4.78
N THR A 136 25.59 12.03 3.91
CA THR A 136 24.34 11.96 3.12
C THR A 136 24.54 11.49 1.68
N ASP A 137 25.79 11.28 1.24
CA ASP A 137 26.14 11.02 -0.16
C ASP A 137 25.56 12.09 -1.11
N ALA A 138 25.61 13.36 -0.67
CA ALA A 138 24.94 14.47 -1.38
C ALA A 138 25.52 14.72 -2.77
N TRP A 139 26.81 14.41 -3.01
CA TRP A 139 27.40 14.55 -4.35
C TRP A 139 26.78 13.62 -5.40
N SER A 140 26.20 12.50 -4.96
CA SER A 140 25.51 11.54 -5.84
C SER A 140 24.03 11.91 -6.04
N LEU A 141 23.55 13.04 -5.50
CA LEU A 141 22.14 13.38 -5.41
C LEU A 141 21.46 13.39 -6.78
N ASP A 142 21.93 14.19 -7.73
CA ASP A 142 21.33 14.31 -9.06
C ASP A 142 21.26 12.95 -9.77
N ARG A 143 22.34 12.16 -9.70
CA ARG A 143 22.39 10.81 -10.27
C ARG A 143 21.37 9.88 -9.60
N ASN A 144 21.23 9.95 -8.28
CA ASN A 144 20.29 9.12 -7.53
C ASN A 144 18.83 9.49 -7.88
N VAL A 145 18.56 10.79 -8.07
CA VAL A 145 17.26 11.29 -8.55
C VAL A 145 16.96 10.75 -9.95
N GLU A 146 17.90 10.86 -10.89
CA GLU A 146 17.73 10.36 -12.26
C GLU A 146 17.46 8.85 -12.30
N ILE A 147 18.24 8.06 -11.54
CA ILE A 147 18.05 6.61 -11.46
C ILE A 147 16.66 6.27 -10.90
N ALA A 148 16.21 6.98 -9.87
CA ALA A 148 14.90 6.74 -9.26
C ALA A 148 13.76 7.12 -10.22
N MET A 149 13.87 8.25 -10.91
CA MET A 149 12.88 8.72 -11.88
C MET A 149 12.77 7.77 -13.08
N ASP A 150 13.90 7.29 -13.61
CA ASP A 150 13.93 6.33 -14.71
C ASP A 150 13.35 4.97 -14.30
N ALA A 151 13.75 4.44 -13.14
CA ALA A 151 13.27 3.17 -12.63
C ALA A 151 11.75 3.16 -12.36
N LEU A 152 11.21 4.27 -11.88
CA LEU A 152 9.77 4.46 -11.68
C LEU A 152 9.06 4.96 -12.95
N ARG A 153 9.77 5.11 -14.08
CA ARG A 153 9.22 5.58 -15.36
C ARG A 153 8.38 6.85 -15.14
N CYS A 154 8.94 7.81 -14.43
CA CYS A 154 8.36 9.13 -14.26
C CYS A 154 8.19 9.81 -15.62
N PRO A 155 7.23 10.73 -15.76
CA PRO A 155 7.14 11.58 -16.95
C PRO A 155 8.41 12.44 -17.11
N PRO A 156 8.59 13.11 -18.28
CA PRO A 156 9.72 14.01 -18.50
C PRO A 156 9.85 15.07 -17.40
N ASP A 157 11.09 15.44 -17.08
CA ASP A 157 11.46 16.35 -16.00
C ASP A 157 10.72 17.69 -16.05
N ASP A 158 10.59 18.27 -17.25
CA ASP A 158 9.99 19.58 -17.54
C ASP A 158 8.46 19.53 -17.75
N ALA A 159 7.85 18.35 -17.61
CA ALA A 159 6.42 18.20 -17.82
C ALA A 159 5.59 18.90 -16.73
N ASP A 160 4.49 19.52 -17.16
CA ASP A 160 3.51 20.15 -16.28
C ASP A 160 2.70 19.08 -15.53
N VAL A 161 2.80 19.08 -14.20
CA VAL A 161 2.14 18.10 -13.32
C VAL A 161 0.61 18.14 -13.38
N THR A 162 0.02 19.26 -13.81
CA THR A 162 -1.44 19.42 -13.94
C THR A 162 -2.01 18.59 -15.10
N THR A 163 -1.18 18.24 -16.09
CA THR A 163 -1.58 17.47 -17.28
C THR A 163 -1.45 15.96 -17.09
N LEU A 164 -0.80 15.53 -16.01
CA LEU A 164 -0.48 14.12 -15.77
C LEU A 164 -1.74 13.27 -15.51
N SER A 165 -1.67 12.00 -15.87
CA SER A 165 -2.64 11.01 -15.42
C SER A 165 -2.49 10.73 -13.91
N GLY A 166 -3.52 10.17 -13.27
CA GLY A 166 -3.44 9.79 -11.85
C GLY A 166 -2.30 8.80 -11.55
N GLY A 167 -2.03 7.87 -12.47
CA GLY A 167 -0.92 6.94 -12.34
C GLY A 167 0.45 7.63 -12.46
N GLU A 168 0.60 8.60 -13.36
CA GLU A 168 1.84 9.38 -13.50
C GLU A 168 2.10 10.23 -12.26
N ARG A 169 1.09 10.96 -11.75
CA ARG A 169 1.21 11.70 -10.49
C ARG A 169 1.65 10.82 -9.34
N ARG A 170 1.10 9.60 -9.27
CA ARG A 170 1.46 8.62 -8.24
C ARG A 170 2.92 8.19 -8.31
N ARG A 171 3.46 7.97 -9.52
CA ARG A 171 4.88 7.60 -9.69
C ARG A 171 5.81 8.74 -9.28
N VAL A 172 5.47 9.98 -9.62
CA VAL A 172 6.21 11.18 -9.17
C VAL A 172 6.19 11.31 -7.64
N ALA A 173 5.01 11.17 -7.02
CA ALA A 173 4.88 11.26 -5.57
C ALA A 173 5.61 10.11 -4.83
N LEU A 174 5.56 8.90 -5.37
CA LEU A 174 6.33 7.76 -4.86
C LEU A 174 7.84 8.04 -4.98
N CYS A 175 8.31 8.54 -6.12
CA CYS A 175 9.72 8.90 -6.31
C CYS A 175 10.18 9.94 -5.28
N ARG A 176 9.42 11.03 -5.11
CA ARG A 176 9.65 12.07 -4.09
C ARG A 176 9.81 11.46 -2.69
N LEU A 177 8.87 10.58 -2.32
CA LEU A 177 8.84 9.96 -0.99
C LEU A 177 10.00 8.98 -0.75
N LEU A 178 10.37 8.17 -1.74
CA LEU A 178 11.47 7.22 -1.59
C LEU A 178 12.82 7.94 -1.47
N LEU A 179 12.98 9.05 -2.18
CA LEU A 179 14.18 9.88 -2.10
C LEU A 179 14.30 10.64 -0.78
N SER A 180 13.19 10.98 -0.13
CA SER A 180 13.21 11.63 1.19
C SER A 180 13.61 10.71 2.35
N ARG A 181 13.69 9.40 2.11
CA ARG A 181 14.20 8.38 3.06
C ARG A 181 13.71 8.53 4.52
N PRO A 182 12.40 8.63 4.79
CA PRO A 182 11.87 8.72 6.14
C PRO A 182 12.12 7.44 6.97
N ASP A 183 12.30 7.54 8.27
CA ASP A 183 12.55 6.35 9.11
C ASP A 183 11.38 5.36 9.12
N LEU A 184 10.15 5.87 9.04
CA LEU A 184 8.92 5.11 8.88
C LEU A 184 8.24 5.44 7.55
N LEU A 185 8.22 4.46 6.65
CA LEU A 185 7.60 4.57 5.33
C LEU A 185 6.22 3.90 5.33
N LEU A 186 5.18 4.67 5.03
CA LEU A 186 3.78 4.23 4.99
C LEU A 186 3.29 4.26 3.54
N LEU A 187 2.98 3.09 2.97
CA LEU A 187 2.61 2.97 1.56
C LEU A 187 1.21 2.39 1.43
N ASP A 188 0.25 3.17 0.91
CA ASP A 188 -1.07 2.64 0.56
C ASP A 188 -1.06 2.19 -0.90
N GLU A 189 -1.15 0.88 -1.17
CA GLU A 189 -1.20 0.24 -2.49
C GLU A 189 -0.10 0.69 -3.49
N PRO A 190 1.20 0.64 -3.13
CA PRO A 190 2.26 1.28 -3.91
C PRO A 190 2.52 0.63 -5.27
N THR A 191 2.11 -0.62 -5.48
CA THR A 191 2.28 -1.35 -6.74
C THR A 191 1.23 -0.98 -7.80
N ASN A 192 0.16 -0.27 -7.40
CA ASN A 192 -0.87 0.13 -8.35
C ASN A 192 -0.35 1.14 -9.37
N HIS A 193 -0.71 0.92 -10.64
CA HIS A 193 -0.27 1.73 -11.77
C HIS A 193 1.25 1.69 -12.04
N LEU A 194 1.97 0.72 -11.48
CA LEU A 194 3.33 0.38 -11.88
C LEU A 194 3.30 -0.78 -12.89
N ASP A 195 4.30 -0.84 -13.77
CA ASP A 195 4.54 -2.03 -14.58
C ASP A 195 5.50 -2.99 -13.86
N ALA A 196 5.67 -4.20 -14.41
CA ALA A 196 6.41 -5.27 -13.74
C ALA A 196 7.85 -4.90 -13.40
N GLU A 197 8.52 -4.12 -14.26
CA GLU A 197 9.90 -3.67 -14.01
C GLU A 197 9.97 -2.65 -12.89
N SER A 198 9.06 -1.65 -12.87
CA SER A 198 9.01 -0.68 -11.77
C SER A 198 8.60 -1.34 -10.45
N VAL A 199 7.71 -2.34 -10.46
CA VAL A 199 7.39 -3.13 -9.25
C VAL A 199 8.62 -3.87 -8.75
N TRP A 200 9.34 -4.56 -9.63
CA TRP A 200 10.56 -5.28 -9.26
C TRP A 200 11.64 -4.37 -8.66
N TRP A 201 11.84 -3.19 -9.26
CA TRP A 201 12.75 -2.20 -8.70
C TRP A 201 12.30 -1.73 -7.31
N LEU A 202 11.01 -1.44 -7.14
CA LEU A 202 10.44 -1.04 -5.86
C LEU A 202 10.61 -2.11 -4.79
N GLU A 203 10.38 -3.39 -5.13
CA GLU A 203 10.61 -4.52 -4.21
C GLU A 203 12.05 -4.54 -3.71
N ARG A 204 13.02 -4.46 -4.62
CA ARG A 204 14.45 -4.44 -4.28
C ARG A 204 14.81 -3.23 -3.43
N PHE A 205 14.31 -2.04 -3.79
CA PHE A 205 14.53 -0.83 -3.01
C PHE A 205 14.02 -0.99 -1.57
N LEU A 206 12.81 -1.52 -1.38
CA LEU A 206 12.20 -1.67 -0.05
C LEU A 206 12.82 -2.78 0.79
N GLN A 207 13.37 -3.82 0.15
CA GLN A 207 14.18 -4.85 0.82
C GLN A 207 15.45 -4.26 1.43
N ASP A 208 16.17 -3.43 0.67
CA ASP A 208 17.43 -2.81 1.09
C ASP A 208 17.22 -1.56 1.96
N TYR A 209 15.98 -1.05 2.04
CA TYR A 209 15.66 0.13 2.81
C TYR A 209 15.97 -0.05 4.31
N HIS A 210 16.71 0.87 4.91
CA HIS A 210 17.11 0.75 6.32
C HIS A 210 15.97 1.03 7.31
N GLY A 211 15.01 1.87 6.93
CA GLY A 211 13.86 2.22 7.76
C GLY A 211 12.79 1.13 7.83
N THR A 212 11.80 1.38 8.68
CA THR A 212 10.61 0.55 8.81
C THR A 212 9.65 0.84 7.66
N VAL A 213 9.09 -0.21 7.07
CA VAL A 213 8.12 -0.10 5.96
C VAL A 213 6.82 -0.75 6.38
N VAL A 214 5.72 -0.03 6.25
CA VAL A 214 4.35 -0.53 6.42
C VAL A 214 3.61 -0.30 5.11
N ALA A 215 3.35 -1.37 4.37
CA ALA A 215 2.72 -1.31 3.06
C ALA A 215 1.38 -2.05 3.05
N ILE A 216 0.33 -1.38 2.59
CA ILE A 216 -0.92 -2.03 2.19
C ILE A 216 -0.75 -2.45 0.74
N THR A 217 -0.98 -3.73 0.44
CA THR A 217 -1.03 -4.16 -0.96
C THR A 217 -1.88 -5.42 -1.11
N HIS A 218 -2.48 -5.56 -2.29
CA HIS A 218 -3.07 -6.81 -2.75
C HIS A 218 -2.10 -7.68 -3.57
N ASP A 219 -0.88 -7.20 -3.83
CA ASP A 219 0.13 -7.94 -4.59
C ASP A 219 0.80 -9.00 -3.71
N ARG A 220 0.55 -10.27 -4.07
CA ARG A 220 1.05 -11.42 -3.33
C ARG A 220 2.56 -11.59 -3.48
N TYR A 221 3.12 -11.26 -4.65
CA TYR A 221 4.56 -11.38 -4.88
C TYR A 221 5.32 -10.34 -4.07
N PHE A 222 4.82 -9.11 -4.06
CA PHE A 222 5.38 -8.05 -3.22
C PHE A 222 5.41 -8.42 -1.74
N LEU A 223 4.30 -8.95 -1.22
CA LEU A 223 4.23 -9.38 0.19
C LEU A 223 5.15 -10.56 0.47
N ASP A 224 5.31 -11.49 -0.47
CA ASP A 224 6.18 -12.66 -0.27
C ASP A 224 7.68 -12.28 -0.29
N ASN A 225 8.04 -11.30 -1.13
CA ASN A 225 9.42 -10.85 -1.32
C ASN A 225 9.87 -9.81 -0.29
N VAL A 226 9.00 -8.87 0.08
CA VAL A 226 9.37 -7.70 0.91
C VAL A 226 8.97 -7.87 2.36
N ALA A 227 7.78 -8.42 2.62
CA ALA A 227 7.25 -8.46 3.98
C ALA A 227 7.89 -9.56 4.83
N ARG A 228 8.29 -9.19 6.05
CA ARG A 228 8.75 -10.13 7.09
C ARG A 228 7.69 -10.35 8.16
N TRP A 229 6.71 -9.46 8.19
CA TRP A 229 5.57 -9.48 9.09
C TRP A 229 4.31 -9.20 8.29
N ILE A 230 3.23 -9.88 8.63
CA ILE A 230 1.91 -9.63 8.09
C ILE A 230 1.02 -9.11 9.22
N LEU A 231 0.41 -7.95 9.00
CA LEU A 231 -0.62 -7.42 9.88
C LEU A 231 -1.99 -7.62 9.22
N GLU A 232 -2.73 -8.61 9.69
CA GLU A 232 -4.10 -8.85 9.26
C GLU A 232 -5.05 -7.94 10.05
N LEU A 233 -5.75 -7.05 9.35
CA LEU A 233 -6.88 -6.30 9.88
C LEU A 233 -8.17 -7.02 9.54
N ASP A 234 -8.77 -7.64 10.56
CA ASP A 234 -10.06 -8.30 10.47
C ASP A 234 -10.98 -7.84 11.61
N ARG A 235 -12.22 -7.50 11.26
CA ARG A 235 -13.25 -7.01 12.21
C ARG A 235 -12.73 -5.90 13.15
N GLY A 236 -11.93 -4.98 12.62
CA GLY A 236 -11.33 -3.86 13.36
C GLY A 236 -10.17 -4.23 14.28
N ARG A 237 -9.80 -5.51 14.38
CA ARG A 237 -8.67 -5.99 15.19
C ARG A 237 -7.45 -6.21 14.31
N GLY A 238 -6.27 -5.90 14.87
CA GLY A 238 -4.98 -6.19 14.23
C GLY A 238 -4.38 -7.48 14.77
N ILE A 239 -4.15 -8.45 13.88
CA ILE A 239 -3.53 -9.73 14.20
C ILE A 239 -2.15 -9.75 13.51
N PRO A 240 -1.05 -9.53 14.27
CA PRO A 240 0.29 -9.61 13.71
C PRO A 240 0.70 -11.09 13.53
N PHE A 241 1.42 -11.36 12.46
CA PHE A 241 2.00 -12.65 12.14
C PHE A 241 3.43 -12.44 11.66
N GLU A 242 4.37 -13.24 12.18
CA GLU A 242 5.76 -13.23 11.74
C GLU A 242 5.94 -14.23 10.59
N GLY A 243 6.32 -13.72 9.42
CA GLY A 243 6.44 -14.51 8.20
C GLY A 243 6.02 -13.73 6.96
N ASN A 244 6.11 -14.42 5.82
CA ASN A 244 5.72 -13.89 4.52
C ASN A 244 4.24 -14.20 4.23
N TYR A 245 3.77 -13.79 3.05
CA TYR A 245 2.38 -14.01 2.65
C TYR A 245 2.01 -15.49 2.55
N SER A 246 2.90 -16.31 1.98
CA SER A 246 2.64 -17.73 1.76
C SER A 246 2.45 -18.47 3.09
N SER A 247 3.33 -18.25 4.07
CA SER A 247 3.21 -18.88 5.39
C SER A 247 2.00 -18.37 6.18
N TRP A 248 1.66 -17.08 6.04
CA TRP A 248 0.43 -16.53 6.61
C TRP A 248 -0.82 -17.20 6.01
N LEU A 249 -0.85 -17.42 4.69
CA LEU A 249 -2.00 -18.01 4.01
C LEU A 249 -2.25 -19.45 4.47
N GLU A 250 -1.18 -20.25 4.61
CA GLU A 250 -1.27 -21.62 5.14
C GLU A 250 -1.81 -21.64 6.58
N GLN A 251 -1.31 -20.75 7.43
CA GLN A 251 -1.79 -20.61 8.80
C GLN A 251 -3.26 -20.17 8.84
N LYS A 252 -3.66 -19.21 7.99
CA LYS A 252 -5.03 -18.73 7.90
C LYS A 252 -5.98 -19.82 7.44
N GLN A 253 -5.62 -20.62 6.44
CA GLN A 253 -6.43 -21.77 6.02
C GLN A 253 -6.60 -22.78 7.15
N THR A 254 -5.54 -23.06 7.92
CA THR A 254 -5.59 -23.96 9.07
C THR A 254 -6.52 -23.41 10.16
N ARG A 255 -6.42 -22.10 10.45
CA ARG A 255 -7.28 -21.41 11.42
C ARG A 255 -8.75 -21.45 11.00
N LEU A 256 -9.04 -21.10 9.75
CA LEU A 256 -10.41 -21.14 9.20
C LEU A 256 -10.99 -22.56 9.24
N ALA A 257 -10.21 -23.59 8.90
CA ALA A 257 -10.68 -24.97 8.98
C ALA A 257 -10.97 -25.43 10.43
N GLN A 258 -10.24 -24.90 11.42
CA GLN A 258 -10.52 -25.14 12.84
C GLN A 258 -11.76 -24.37 13.32
N GLU A 259 -11.90 -23.12 12.89
CA GLU A 259 -13.07 -22.28 13.18
C GLU A 259 -14.35 -22.87 12.57
N GLU A 260 -14.32 -23.32 11.31
CA GLU A 260 -15.45 -24.00 10.67
C GLU A 260 -15.88 -25.25 11.44
N LYS A 261 -14.93 -26.09 11.87
CA LYS A 261 -15.22 -27.28 12.69
C LYS A 261 -15.83 -26.90 14.04
N SER A 262 -15.30 -25.86 14.69
CA SER A 262 -15.82 -25.34 15.96
C SER A 262 -17.24 -24.80 15.77
N ASN A 263 -17.47 -24.00 14.74
CA ASN A 263 -18.76 -23.40 14.39
C ASN A 263 -19.80 -24.46 14.04
N GLU A 264 -19.42 -25.52 13.31
CA GLU A 264 -20.31 -26.64 13.03
C GLU A 264 -20.69 -27.40 14.32
N ALA A 265 -19.71 -27.69 15.19
CA ALA A 265 -19.98 -28.33 16.49
C ALA A 265 -20.90 -27.45 17.37
N ARG A 266 -20.67 -26.14 17.36
CA ARG A 266 -21.47 -25.13 18.05
C ARG A 266 -22.90 -25.07 17.51
N ARG A 267 -23.08 -25.07 16.17
CA ARG A 267 -24.39 -25.09 15.51
C ARG A 267 -25.17 -26.36 15.88
N ARG A 268 -24.53 -27.53 15.83
CA ARG A 268 -25.15 -28.80 16.25
C ARG A 268 -25.57 -28.78 17.73
N THR A 269 -24.80 -28.09 18.58
CA THR A 269 -25.13 -27.93 20.00
C THR A 269 -26.35 -27.01 20.19
N LEU A 270 -26.40 -25.89 19.47
CA LEU A 270 -27.56 -24.98 19.44
C LEU A 270 -28.83 -25.67 18.93
N GLU A 271 -28.73 -26.46 17.85
CA GLU A 271 -29.84 -27.24 17.30
C GLU A 271 -30.41 -28.22 18.33
N ARG A 272 -29.55 -28.97 19.04
CA ARG A 272 -29.96 -29.89 20.12
C ARG A 272 -30.61 -29.18 21.30
N GLU A 273 -30.06 -28.04 21.72
CA GLU A 273 -30.63 -27.26 22.82
C GLU A 273 -31.97 -26.63 22.41
N LEU A 274 -32.12 -26.17 21.16
CA LEU A 274 -33.39 -25.67 20.61
C LEU A 274 -34.46 -26.76 20.56
N GLU A 275 -34.12 -27.97 20.14
CA GLU A 275 -35.01 -29.13 20.20
C GLU A 275 -35.47 -29.43 21.63
N TRP A 276 -34.55 -29.38 22.61
CA TRP A 276 -34.89 -29.58 24.02
C TRP A 276 -35.82 -28.47 24.55
N VAL A 277 -35.58 -27.20 24.20
CA VAL A 277 -36.44 -26.06 24.59
C VAL A 277 -37.85 -26.20 24.02
N ARG A 278 -37.97 -26.78 22.81
CA ARG A 278 -39.24 -27.11 22.13
C ARG A 278 -39.95 -28.31 22.76
N MET A 279 -39.25 -29.19 23.51
CA MET A 279 -39.87 -30.30 24.23
C MET A 279 -40.65 -29.84 25.48
N ALA A 280 -41.66 -30.65 25.84
CA ALA A 280 -42.83 -30.29 26.65
C ALA A 280 -42.57 -29.61 28.03
N PRO A 281 -43.57 -28.87 28.59
CA PRO A 281 -43.41 -27.97 29.74
C PRO A 281 -42.89 -28.58 31.05
N LYS A 282 -43.04 -29.89 31.26
CA LYS A 282 -42.64 -30.59 32.49
C LYS A 282 -41.12 -30.68 32.71
N ALA A 283 -40.29 -30.44 31.68
CA ALA A 283 -38.82 -30.43 31.80
C ALA A 283 -38.24 -29.09 32.30
N ARG A 284 -39.07 -28.02 32.39
CA ARG A 284 -38.63 -26.65 32.72
C ARG A 284 -38.46 -26.37 34.20
N GLN A 285 -39.01 -27.20 35.08
CA GLN A 285 -38.93 -26.95 36.52
C GLN A 285 -37.56 -27.40 37.07
N ALA A 286 -36.82 -26.45 37.64
CA ALA A 286 -35.52 -26.53 38.31
C ALA A 286 -34.21 -26.52 37.48
N LYS A 287 -34.16 -27.02 36.22
CA LYS A 287 -32.91 -27.02 35.40
C LYS A 287 -32.86 -26.03 34.21
N GLY A 288 -33.94 -25.27 33.98
CA GLY A 288 -34.09 -24.45 32.76
C GLY A 288 -33.27 -23.15 32.70
N LYS A 289 -33.08 -22.44 33.83
CA LYS A 289 -32.58 -21.04 33.80
C LYS A 289 -31.10 -20.92 33.41
N ALA A 290 -30.24 -21.80 33.91
CA ALA A 290 -28.81 -21.82 33.58
C ALA A 290 -28.55 -22.27 32.13
N ARG A 291 -29.41 -23.16 31.61
CA ARG A 291 -29.29 -23.72 30.27
C ARG A 291 -29.84 -22.77 29.20
N LEU A 292 -30.93 -22.05 29.51
CA LEU A 292 -31.42 -20.90 28.72
C LEU A 292 -30.38 -19.79 28.63
N ALA A 293 -29.76 -19.40 29.76
CA ALA A 293 -28.70 -18.40 29.77
C ALA A 293 -27.46 -18.85 28.97
N ALA A 294 -27.15 -20.15 28.97
CA ALA A 294 -26.08 -20.71 28.14
C ALA A 294 -26.44 -20.71 26.65
N TYR A 295 -27.69 -21.02 26.30
CA TYR A 295 -28.20 -20.93 24.92
C TYR A 295 -28.18 -19.47 24.41
N GLU A 296 -28.67 -18.51 25.18
CA GLU A 296 -28.65 -17.09 24.83
C GLU A 296 -27.21 -16.58 24.63
N ARG A 297 -26.27 -16.96 25.50
CA ARG A 297 -24.83 -16.65 25.31
C ARG A 297 -24.26 -17.31 24.05
N LEU A 298 -24.58 -18.58 23.83
CA LEU A 298 -24.10 -19.32 22.67
C LEU A 298 -24.63 -18.72 21.36
N GLN A 299 -25.89 -18.25 21.37
CA GLN A 299 -26.55 -17.56 20.27
C GLN A 299 -25.96 -16.18 20.03
N SER A 300 -25.76 -15.35 21.07
CA SER A 300 -25.18 -14.01 20.90
C SER A 300 -23.75 -14.06 20.35
N GLU A 301 -22.96 -15.03 20.80
CA GLU A 301 -21.61 -15.26 20.27
C GLU A 301 -21.66 -15.84 18.83
N ALA A 302 -22.64 -16.68 18.49
CA ALA A 302 -22.81 -17.17 17.12
C ALA A 302 -23.28 -16.07 16.14
N GLU A 303 -24.13 -15.16 16.59
CA GLU A 303 -24.56 -13.98 15.81
C GLU A 303 -23.39 -12.99 15.62
N ALA A 304 -22.51 -12.84 16.61
CA ALA A 304 -21.27 -12.06 16.47
C ALA A 304 -20.28 -12.69 15.47
N ASP A 305 -20.27 -14.01 15.34
CA ASP A 305 -19.41 -14.75 14.41
C ASP A 305 -20.00 -14.91 13.00
N ALA A 306 -21.32 -14.74 12.82
CA ALA A 306 -22.04 -15.02 11.56
C ALA A 306 -21.72 -14.05 10.39
N GLY A 307 -20.87 -13.05 10.58
CA GLY A 307 -20.42 -12.12 9.53
C GLY A 307 -19.41 -12.72 8.54
N VAL A 308 -19.41 -14.05 8.34
CA VAL A 308 -18.42 -14.75 7.51
C VAL A 308 -18.82 -14.66 6.03
N ASP A 309 -17.93 -14.01 5.29
CA ASP A 309 -17.61 -14.19 3.87
C ASP A 309 -18.67 -14.92 3.06
N SER A 310 -19.63 -14.16 2.52
CA SER A 310 -20.22 -14.56 1.26
C SER A 310 -19.07 -14.74 0.28
N LYS A 311 -18.84 -15.96 -0.23
CA LYS A 311 -18.03 -16.15 -1.44
C LYS A 311 -18.60 -15.20 -2.49
N LEU A 312 -17.92 -14.08 -2.68
CA LEU A 312 -18.26 -13.11 -3.72
C LEU A 312 -17.82 -13.75 -5.03
N GLU A 313 -18.64 -14.65 -5.54
CA GLU A 313 -18.49 -15.17 -6.88
C GLU A 313 -18.99 -14.10 -7.84
N ILE A 314 -18.05 -13.43 -8.51
CA ILE A 314 -18.37 -12.54 -9.62
C ILE A 314 -18.77 -13.43 -10.80
N ALA A 315 -20.07 -13.60 -10.99
CA ALA A 315 -20.61 -14.30 -12.14
C ALA A 315 -20.59 -13.38 -13.38
N ILE A 316 -19.73 -13.68 -14.35
CA ILE A 316 -19.75 -13.02 -15.66
C ILE A 316 -20.84 -13.70 -16.50
N PRO A 317 -21.86 -12.97 -16.99
CA PRO A 317 -22.92 -13.57 -17.79
C PRO A 317 -22.35 -14.19 -19.07
N PRO A 318 -22.78 -15.41 -19.45
CA PRO A 318 -22.32 -16.02 -20.69
C PRO A 318 -22.74 -15.17 -21.88
N GLY A 319 -21.79 -14.88 -22.77
CA GLY A 319 -22.03 -14.13 -23.99
C GLY A 319 -22.89 -14.88 -25.02
N PRO A 320 -23.36 -14.19 -26.08
CA PRO A 320 -24.04 -14.84 -27.20
C PRO A 320 -23.12 -15.84 -27.91
N ARG A 321 -23.70 -16.75 -28.72
CA ARG A 321 -22.90 -17.67 -29.54
C ARG A 321 -22.01 -16.87 -30.49
N LEU A 322 -20.70 -17.11 -30.41
CA LEU A 322 -19.69 -16.50 -31.27
C LEU A 322 -19.39 -17.41 -32.47
N GLY A 323 -18.97 -16.81 -33.58
CA GLY A 323 -18.46 -17.54 -34.75
C GLY A 323 -17.01 -18.00 -34.59
N ASP A 324 -16.46 -18.64 -35.62
CA ASP A 324 -15.12 -19.26 -35.60
C ASP A 324 -13.95 -18.26 -35.50
N THR A 325 -14.17 -16.99 -35.84
CA THR A 325 -13.20 -15.91 -35.64
C THR A 325 -13.92 -14.71 -35.02
N VAL A 326 -13.47 -14.30 -33.84
CA VAL A 326 -14.10 -13.23 -33.05
C VAL A 326 -13.43 -11.90 -33.33
N ILE A 327 -12.10 -11.87 -33.32
CA ILE A 327 -11.30 -10.67 -33.61
C ILE A 327 -10.28 -11.05 -34.67
N ARG A 328 -10.14 -10.20 -35.70
CA ARG A 328 -9.07 -10.30 -36.69
C ARG A 328 -8.46 -8.92 -36.86
N VAL A 329 -7.15 -8.85 -36.68
CA VAL A 329 -6.34 -7.64 -36.81
C VAL A 329 -5.26 -7.96 -37.84
N GLU A 330 -5.07 -7.09 -38.81
CA GLU A 330 -4.06 -7.25 -39.86
C GLU A 330 -3.36 -5.90 -40.10
N GLY A 331 -2.03 -5.90 -40.05
CA GLY A 331 -1.19 -4.75 -40.36
C GLY A 331 -1.50 -3.51 -39.52
N LEU A 332 -1.94 -3.69 -38.27
CA LEU A 332 -2.37 -2.56 -37.44
C LEU A 332 -1.17 -1.68 -37.12
N ARG A 333 -1.31 -0.38 -37.44
CA ARG A 333 -0.31 0.64 -37.15
C ARG A 333 -0.97 1.82 -36.46
N LYS A 334 -0.41 2.24 -35.32
CA LYS A 334 -0.93 3.37 -34.55
C LYS A 334 0.20 4.13 -33.87
N GLY A 335 0.12 5.46 -33.92
CA GLY A 335 0.99 6.37 -33.18
C GLY A 335 0.25 7.66 -32.83
N PHE A 336 0.81 8.44 -31.91
CA PHE A 336 0.36 9.79 -31.58
C PHE A 336 1.54 10.76 -31.71
N GLY A 337 1.40 11.75 -32.59
CA GLY A 337 2.52 12.64 -32.93
C GLY A 337 3.72 11.83 -33.44
N ASP A 338 4.88 12.08 -32.84
CA ASP A 338 6.13 11.38 -33.19
C ASP A 338 6.29 10.01 -32.50
N ARG A 339 5.38 9.65 -31.60
CA ARG A 339 5.46 8.40 -30.83
C ARG A 339 4.68 7.28 -31.51
N LEU A 340 5.40 6.34 -32.11
CA LEU A 340 4.84 5.09 -32.62
C LEU A 340 4.48 4.17 -31.44
N LEU A 341 3.24 3.67 -31.40
CA LEU A 341 2.76 2.77 -30.35
C LEU A 341 2.66 1.32 -30.83
N ILE A 342 2.13 1.13 -32.03
CA ILE A 342 1.87 -0.18 -32.62
C ILE A 342 2.36 -0.14 -34.07
N GLU A 343 3.12 -1.15 -34.46
CA GLU A 343 3.64 -1.31 -35.82
C GLU A 343 3.38 -2.73 -36.31
N ASP A 344 2.75 -2.84 -37.48
CA ASP A 344 2.49 -4.09 -38.21
C ASP A 344 1.90 -5.24 -37.35
N LEU A 345 1.00 -4.91 -36.43
CA LEU A 345 0.41 -5.91 -35.55
C LEU A 345 -0.68 -6.69 -36.28
N SER A 346 -0.50 -8.01 -36.39
CA SER A 346 -1.47 -8.92 -37.00
C SER A 346 -1.76 -10.11 -36.08
N PHE A 347 -3.03 -10.37 -35.75
CA PHE A 347 -3.45 -11.52 -34.97
C PHE A 347 -4.92 -11.89 -35.21
N SER A 348 -5.28 -13.14 -34.91
CA SER A 348 -6.66 -13.64 -34.94
C SER A 348 -7.04 -14.29 -33.61
N LEU A 349 -8.19 -13.93 -33.05
CA LEU A 349 -8.73 -14.50 -31.82
C LEU A 349 -9.91 -15.44 -32.12
N PRO A 350 -9.77 -16.75 -31.85
CA PRO A 350 -10.88 -17.71 -31.95
C PRO A 350 -11.89 -17.56 -30.80
N PRO A 351 -13.09 -18.16 -30.90
CA PRO A 351 -14.04 -18.21 -29.80
C PRO A 351 -13.43 -18.91 -28.58
N ALA A 352 -13.78 -18.44 -27.38
CA ALA A 352 -13.20 -18.86 -26.10
C ALA A 352 -11.69 -18.57 -25.92
N GLY A 353 -11.05 -17.87 -26.86
CA GLY A 353 -9.68 -17.41 -26.71
C GLY A 353 -9.55 -16.40 -25.57
N ILE A 354 -8.68 -16.67 -24.61
CA ILE A 354 -8.31 -15.75 -23.54
C ILE A 354 -6.92 -15.20 -23.86
N VAL A 355 -6.81 -13.90 -24.09
CA VAL A 355 -5.54 -13.24 -24.40
C VAL A 355 -5.19 -12.26 -23.29
N GLY A 356 -4.07 -12.51 -22.62
CA GLY A 356 -3.44 -11.56 -21.71
C GLY A 356 -2.57 -10.59 -22.51
N ILE A 357 -2.84 -9.29 -22.39
CA ILE A 357 -2.02 -8.24 -23.02
C ILE A 357 -1.08 -7.69 -21.96
N ILE A 358 0.22 -7.92 -22.18
CA ILE A 358 1.30 -7.47 -21.28
C ILE A 358 2.16 -6.40 -21.96
N GLY A 359 2.85 -5.60 -21.15
CA GLY A 359 3.77 -4.58 -21.63
C GLY A 359 3.84 -3.39 -20.67
N PRO A 360 4.81 -2.49 -20.85
CA PRO A 360 5.01 -1.36 -19.96
C PRO A 360 3.87 -0.34 -20.03
N ASN A 361 3.80 0.55 -19.05
CA ASN A 361 2.84 1.66 -19.07
C ASN A 361 3.13 2.60 -20.25
N GLY A 362 2.07 3.05 -20.92
CA GLY A 362 2.19 3.87 -22.14
C GLY A 362 2.51 3.09 -23.43
N ALA A 363 2.60 1.75 -23.40
CA ALA A 363 2.85 0.93 -24.60
C ALA A 363 1.67 0.83 -25.60
N GLY A 364 0.57 1.55 -25.40
CA GLY A 364 -0.60 1.51 -26.30
C GLY A 364 -1.62 0.40 -26.00
N LYS A 365 -1.56 -0.29 -24.85
CA LYS A 365 -2.52 -1.33 -24.46
C LYS A 365 -3.98 -0.84 -24.46
N THR A 366 -4.24 0.30 -23.81
CA THR A 366 -5.57 0.93 -23.79
C THR A 366 -5.98 1.42 -25.18
N THR A 367 -5.04 1.92 -25.97
CA THR A 367 -5.29 2.34 -27.37
C THR A 367 -5.73 1.17 -28.23
N LEU A 368 -5.12 -0.02 -28.07
CA LEU A 368 -5.59 -1.22 -28.75
C LEU A 368 -7.06 -1.54 -28.40
N PHE A 369 -7.44 -1.47 -27.12
CA PHE A 369 -8.83 -1.68 -26.72
C PHE A 369 -9.78 -0.62 -27.30
N LYS A 370 -9.38 0.65 -27.32
CA LYS A 370 -10.19 1.73 -27.90
C LYS A 370 -10.39 1.56 -29.40
N MET A 371 -9.35 1.12 -30.13
CA MET A 371 -9.44 0.79 -31.55
C MET A 371 -10.35 -0.42 -31.79
N LEU A 372 -10.20 -1.49 -31.00
CA LEU A 372 -11.08 -2.67 -31.08
C LEU A 372 -12.54 -2.33 -30.76
N ALA A 373 -12.78 -1.36 -29.87
CA ALA A 373 -14.11 -0.86 -29.53
C ALA A 373 -14.64 0.21 -30.52
N GLY A 374 -13.85 0.61 -31.53
CA GLY A 374 -14.22 1.64 -32.51
C GLY A 374 -14.34 3.07 -31.96
N THR A 375 -13.74 3.32 -30.79
CA THR A 375 -13.76 4.64 -30.12
C THR A 375 -12.57 5.53 -30.47
N GLU A 376 -11.55 4.96 -31.12
CA GLU A 376 -10.34 5.65 -31.55
C GLU A 376 -9.92 5.07 -32.90
N ALA A 377 -9.63 5.92 -33.89
CA ALA A 377 -9.35 5.53 -35.28
C ALA A 377 -7.88 5.26 -35.54
#